data_AF-A0A3B8Z4W2-F1
#
_entry.id   AF-A0A3B8Z4W2-F1
#
_cell.length_a   1.000
_cell.length_b   1.000
_cell.length_c   1.000
_cell.angle_alpha   90.00
_cell.angle_beta   90.00
_cell.angle_gamma   90.00
#
_symmetry.space_group_name_H-M   'P 1'
#
loop_
_entity.id
_entity.type
_entity.pdbx_description
1 polymer ?
#
loop_
_entity_poly.entity_id
_entity_poly.type
_entity_poly.pdbx_seq_one_letter_code
_entity_poly.pdbx_strand_id
1 'polypeptide(L)'
;DPANLVFVAEYCGGGFGSKGGPYPQMSIPAHLARLTARPVMLRISREEEYYIGSARHGFQGHVKIGFRADGRINAVDLYVIQDNGGNSGFGDWLSAGDAVSLVYQPEAMRFRGIPIFTNTPLKGPQRGPGQNQIHAVIEPLLDRAARELGMDPLAIRQINAPTSNDRYGPNNSSLTSSHLGEALQIGAEQFGWETKRAQSGQRNGSKVIGVGVGQAYHSAGSSGFDGLVRLTPDGKLHIHTGVGNLGTYSHTGTSRVAAEILKC
;
A
#
# COMPACT_ATOMS: atom_id res chain seq x y z
N ASP A 1 -23.01 3.05 25.51
CA ASP A 1 -21.69 3.08 26.13
C ASP A 1 -20.82 2.00 25.48
N PRO A 2 -19.63 2.32 24.96
CA PRO A 2 -18.65 1.32 24.50
C PRO A 2 -18.38 0.20 25.50
N ALA A 3 -18.48 0.46 26.82
CA ALA A 3 -18.32 -0.56 27.87
C ALA A 3 -19.37 -1.69 27.79
N ASN A 4 -20.50 -1.45 27.13
CA ASN A 4 -21.57 -2.42 26.94
C ASN A 4 -21.52 -3.11 25.55
N LEU A 5 -20.42 -2.95 24.81
CA LEU A 5 -20.22 -3.55 23.49
C LEU A 5 -19.05 -4.54 23.53
N VAL A 6 -19.31 -5.78 23.15
CA VAL A 6 -18.27 -6.79 22.89
C VAL A 6 -18.18 -7.00 21.40
N PHE A 7 -17.02 -6.67 20.81
CA PHE A 7 -16.72 -6.93 19.41
C PHE A 7 -15.89 -8.21 19.29
N VAL A 8 -16.37 -9.17 18.51
CA VAL A 8 -15.72 -10.46 18.29
C VAL A 8 -15.40 -10.59 16.80
N ALA A 9 -14.12 -10.78 16.47
CA ALA A 9 -13.64 -10.95 15.10
C ALA A 9 -12.68 -12.13 15.01
N GLU A 10 -13.22 -13.34 14.86
CA GLU A 10 -12.41 -14.57 14.80
C GLU A 10 -11.71 -14.73 13.44
N TYR A 11 -12.45 -14.49 12.35
CA TYR A 11 -11.97 -14.68 10.98
C TYR A 11 -12.56 -13.62 10.05
N CYS A 12 -11.75 -13.21 9.08
CA CYS A 12 -12.15 -12.36 7.97
C CYS A 12 -11.66 -12.97 6.67
N GLY A 13 -12.58 -13.36 5.78
CA GLY A 13 -12.26 -13.88 4.44
C GLY A 13 -11.72 -12.79 3.51
N GLY A 14 -10.52 -12.27 3.78
CA GLY A 14 -9.88 -11.18 3.05
C GLY A 14 -10.43 -9.79 3.42
N GLY A 15 -9.51 -8.88 3.72
CA GLY A 15 -9.83 -7.46 3.99
C GLY A 15 -9.23 -6.51 2.96
N PHE A 16 -7.95 -6.70 2.61
CA PHE A 16 -7.21 -5.90 1.62
C PHE A 16 -7.24 -4.38 1.85
N GLY A 17 -7.49 -3.94 3.09
CA GLY A 17 -7.62 -2.54 3.50
C GLY A 17 -9.08 -2.12 3.72
N SER A 18 -9.99 -2.53 2.83
CA SER A 18 -11.41 -2.11 2.85
C SER A 18 -12.13 -2.42 4.17
N LYS A 19 -11.76 -3.51 4.86
CA LYS A 19 -12.34 -3.93 6.15
C LYS A 19 -11.49 -3.53 7.36
N GLY A 20 -10.56 -2.59 7.20
CA GLY A 20 -9.78 -2.03 8.30
C GLY A 20 -10.53 -0.92 9.06
N GLY A 21 -11.45 -0.23 8.39
CA GLY A 21 -12.31 0.79 9.00
C GLY A 21 -13.75 0.30 9.19
N PRO A 22 -14.54 0.99 10.02
CA PRO A 22 -15.95 0.66 10.20
C PRO A 22 -16.75 1.05 8.95
N TYR A 23 -17.69 0.19 8.58
CA TYR A 23 -18.75 0.54 7.64
C TYR A 23 -20.00 1.02 8.39
N PRO A 24 -20.70 2.07 7.94
CA PRO A 24 -21.94 2.51 8.58
C PRO A 24 -22.96 1.38 8.77
N GLN A 25 -23.10 0.51 7.76
CA GLN A 25 -24.03 -0.63 7.80
C GLN A 25 -23.70 -1.70 8.87
N MET A 26 -22.48 -1.75 9.40
CA MET A 26 -22.13 -2.69 10.49
C MET A 26 -22.91 -2.41 11.78
N SER A 27 -23.42 -1.19 11.95
CA SER A 27 -24.23 -0.81 13.11
C SER A 27 -25.69 -1.30 13.03
N ILE A 28 -26.19 -1.60 11.83
CA ILE A 28 -27.61 -1.93 11.59
C ILE A 28 -28.04 -3.17 12.37
N PRO A 29 -27.32 -4.32 12.32
CA PRO A 29 -27.71 -5.51 13.07
C PRO A 29 -27.77 -5.28 14.58
N ALA A 30 -26.77 -4.57 15.12
CA ALA A 30 -26.71 -4.27 16.55
C ALA A 30 -27.88 -3.36 16.97
N HIS A 31 -28.23 -2.37 16.15
CA HIS A 31 -29.37 -1.50 16.42
C HIS A 31 -30.70 -2.26 16.37
N LEU A 32 -30.93 -3.06 15.32
CA LEU A 32 -32.14 -3.86 15.19
C LEU A 32 -32.26 -4.90 16.30
N ALA A 33 -31.17 -5.57 16.69
CA ALA A 33 -31.17 -6.52 17.78
C ALA A 33 -31.61 -5.91 19.11
N ARG A 34 -31.25 -4.64 19.37
CA ARG A 34 -31.72 -3.89 20.55
C ARG A 34 -33.22 -3.60 20.50
N LEU A 35 -33.75 -3.24 19.33
CA LEU A 35 -35.17 -2.94 19.16
C LEU A 35 -36.04 -4.20 19.27
N THR A 36 -35.56 -5.32 18.74
CA THR A 36 -36.34 -6.57 18.68
C THR A 36 -36.07 -7.51 19.84
N ALA A 37 -35.06 -7.25 20.67
CA ALA A 37 -34.55 -8.16 21.70
C ALA A 37 -34.23 -9.57 21.16
N ARG A 38 -33.74 -9.64 19.91
CA ARG A 38 -33.45 -10.91 19.20
C ARG A 38 -32.12 -10.80 18.44
N PRO A 39 -31.37 -11.89 18.26
CA PRO A 39 -30.19 -11.87 17.40
C PRO A 39 -30.55 -11.49 15.97
N VAL A 40 -29.75 -10.60 15.36
CA VAL A 40 -29.90 -10.15 13.97
C VAL A 40 -28.59 -10.35 13.23
N MET A 41 -28.65 -10.90 12.02
CA MET A 41 -27.51 -11.08 11.13
C MET A 41 -27.76 -10.30 9.84
N LEU A 42 -26.77 -9.51 9.40
CA LEU A 42 -26.73 -8.94 8.06
C LEU A 42 -25.74 -9.72 7.22
N ARG A 43 -26.24 -10.38 6.18
CA ARG A 43 -25.42 -10.98 5.13
C ARG A 43 -25.72 -10.24 3.84
N ILE A 44 -24.65 -9.78 3.18
CA ILE A 44 -24.75 -9.05 1.93
C ILE A 44 -24.30 -9.91 0.75
N SER A 45 -24.87 -9.63 -0.40
CA SER A 45 -24.47 -10.18 -1.69
C SER A 45 -23.22 -9.50 -2.22
N ARG A 46 -22.60 -10.11 -3.24
CA ARG A 46 -21.48 -9.48 -3.95
C ARG A 46 -21.89 -8.18 -4.64
N GLU A 47 -23.12 -8.11 -5.14
CA GLU A 47 -23.66 -6.93 -5.79
C GLU A 47 -23.81 -5.78 -4.80
N GLU A 48 -24.42 -6.04 -3.63
CA GLU A 48 -24.59 -5.03 -2.57
C GLU A 48 -23.23 -4.47 -2.10
N GLU A 49 -22.20 -5.32 -1.98
CA GLU A 49 -20.84 -4.89 -1.64
C GLU A 49 -20.28 -3.82 -2.59
N TYR A 50 -20.63 -3.83 -3.88
CA TYR A 50 -20.18 -2.77 -4.81
C TYR A 50 -20.80 -1.40 -4.52
N TYR A 51 -21.93 -1.35 -3.83
CA TYR A 51 -22.64 -0.12 -3.49
C TYR A 51 -22.31 0.38 -2.08
N ILE A 52 -22.32 -0.52 -1.10
CA ILE A 52 -22.16 -0.15 0.32
C ILE A 52 -20.73 -0.35 0.83
N GLY A 53 -19.91 -1.11 0.11
CA GLY A 53 -18.52 -1.36 0.43
C GLY A 53 -17.61 -0.18 0.12
N SER A 54 -16.29 -0.41 0.24
CA SER A 54 -15.27 0.60 -0.01
C SER A 54 -14.46 0.26 -1.26
N ALA A 55 -14.23 1.26 -2.10
CA ALA A 55 -13.31 1.17 -3.24
C ALA A 55 -11.99 1.91 -2.95
N ARG A 56 -10.98 1.66 -3.79
CA ARG A 56 -9.74 2.45 -3.80
C ARG A 56 -10.02 3.86 -4.30
N HIS A 57 -9.30 4.83 -3.72
CA HIS A 57 -9.31 6.21 -4.19
C HIS A 57 -8.82 6.32 -5.64
N GLY A 58 -9.59 7.04 -6.47
CA GLY A 58 -9.16 7.42 -7.81
C GLY A 58 -8.24 8.65 -7.74
N PHE A 59 -7.16 8.64 -8.51
CA PHE A 59 -6.28 9.79 -8.67
C PHE A 59 -6.44 10.42 -10.04
N GLN A 60 -6.55 11.74 -10.05
CA GLN A 60 -6.33 12.59 -11.21
C GLN A 60 -5.29 13.65 -10.86
N GLY A 61 -4.79 14.38 -11.85
CA GLY A 61 -3.92 15.52 -11.59
C GLY A 61 -2.83 15.68 -12.62
N HIS A 62 -1.70 16.22 -12.18
CA HIS A 62 -0.57 16.55 -13.05
C HIS A 62 0.74 16.18 -12.39
N VAL A 63 1.68 15.66 -13.20
CA VAL A 63 3.06 15.48 -12.79
C VAL A 63 3.98 16.03 -13.87
N LYS A 64 4.97 16.80 -13.44
CA LYS A 64 6.10 17.25 -14.26
C LYS A 64 7.39 16.82 -13.60
N ILE A 65 8.24 16.12 -14.34
CA ILE A 65 9.54 15.64 -13.87
C ILE A 65 10.63 16.23 -14.76
N GLY A 66 11.61 16.87 -14.14
CA GLY A 66 12.82 17.37 -14.80
C GLY A 66 13.98 16.43 -14.52
N PHE A 67 14.68 16.03 -15.57
CA PHE A 67 15.86 15.17 -15.49
C PHE A 67 17.11 15.93 -15.91
N ARG A 68 18.23 15.61 -15.28
CA ARG A 68 19.57 15.95 -15.75
C ARG A 68 19.98 15.00 -16.88
N ALA A 69 21.02 15.38 -17.63
CA ALA A 69 21.56 14.56 -18.71
C ALA A 69 22.10 13.19 -18.25
N ASP A 70 22.46 13.08 -16.97
CA ASP A 70 22.92 11.83 -16.33
C ASP A 70 21.77 10.96 -15.80
N GLY A 71 20.51 11.33 -16.05
CA GLY A 71 19.34 10.57 -15.60
C GLY A 71 18.88 10.87 -14.17
N ARG A 72 19.58 11.73 -13.41
CA ARG A 72 19.13 12.14 -12.08
C ARG A 72 17.88 13.02 -12.17
N ILE A 73 16.90 12.77 -11.32
CA ILE A 73 15.72 13.62 -11.19
C ILE A 73 16.12 14.90 -10.45
N ASN A 74 16.09 16.01 -11.19
CA ASN A 74 16.37 17.35 -10.65
C ASN A 74 15.15 17.87 -9.88
N ALA A 75 13.96 17.84 -10.50
CA ALA A 75 12.76 18.39 -9.88
C ALA A 75 11.51 17.59 -10.21
N VAL A 76 10.61 17.46 -9.23
CA VAL A 76 9.25 16.96 -9.42
C VAL A 76 8.24 18.02 -8.98
N ASP A 77 7.28 18.32 -9.84
CA ASP A 77 6.06 19.04 -9.47
C ASP A 77 4.87 18.08 -9.60
N LEU A 78 4.32 17.68 -8.45
CA LEU A 78 3.23 16.71 -8.35
C LEU A 78 1.97 17.36 -7.77
N TYR A 79 0.87 17.23 -8.49
CA TYR A 79 -0.46 17.64 -8.07
C TYR A 79 -1.43 16.46 -8.19
N VAL A 80 -2.06 16.08 -7.08
CA VAL A 80 -3.01 14.95 -7.01
C VAL A 80 -4.38 15.46 -6.56
N ILE A 81 -5.42 15.13 -7.33
CA ILE A 81 -6.82 15.20 -6.93
C ILE A 81 -7.25 13.79 -6.57
N GLN A 82 -7.70 13.59 -5.34
CA GLN A 82 -8.12 12.29 -4.83
C GLN A 82 -9.64 12.26 -4.67
N ASP A 83 -10.29 11.31 -5.34
CA ASP A 83 -11.70 11.01 -5.12
C ASP A 83 -11.90 10.19 -3.84
N ASN A 84 -12.66 10.73 -2.88
CA ASN A 84 -13.04 10.07 -1.63
C ASN A 84 -14.46 9.49 -1.61
N GLY A 85 -15.27 9.70 -2.65
CA GLY A 85 -16.70 9.37 -2.57
C GLY A 85 -17.40 10.14 -1.45
N GLY A 86 -18.37 9.49 -0.80
CA GLY A 86 -19.22 10.10 0.23
C GLY A 86 -18.66 10.15 1.66
N ASN A 87 -17.38 9.87 1.90
CA ASN A 87 -16.76 9.93 3.24
C ASN A 87 -15.42 10.70 3.21
N SER A 88 -14.77 10.84 4.37
CA SER A 88 -13.48 11.50 4.49
C SER A 88 -12.31 10.76 3.82
N GLY A 89 -12.53 9.55 3.30
CA GLY A 89 -11.50 8.72 2.67
C GLY A 89 -10.33 8.33 3.58
N PHE A 90 -9.19 8.03 2.96
CA PHE A 90 -7.89 7.77 3.59
C PHE A 90 -6.81 8.67 2.99
N GLY A 91 -5.66 8.79 3.67
CA GLY A 91 -4.55 9.64 3.24
C GLY A 91 -3.74 9.13 2.03
N ASP A 92 -4.35 8.44 1.06
CA ASP A 92 -3.64 7.88 -0.11
C ASP A 92 -2.82 8.95 -0.86
N TRP A 93 -3.32 10.19 -1.00
CA TRP A 93 -2.62 11.28 -1.66
C TRP A 93 -1.33 11.68 -0.94
N LEU A 94 -1.31 11.65 0.39
CA LEU A 94 -0.10 11.88 1.19
C LEU A 94 0.91 10.76 0.94
N SER A 95 0.46 9.50 1.00
CA SER A 95 1.28 8.33 0.70
C SER A 95 1.85 8.38 -0.73
N ALA A 96 1.15 8.99 -1.68
CA ALA A 96 1.63 9.20 -3.04
C ALA A 96 2.80 10.18 -3.09
N GLY A 97 2.69 11.31 -2.39
CA GLY A 97 3.78 12.28 -2.25
C GLY A 97 5.01 11.64 -1.58
N ASP A 98 4.80 10.92 -0.47
CA ASP A 98 5.87 10.22 0.23
C ASP A 98 6.53 9.17 -0.67
N ALA A 99 5.76 8.39 -1.42
CA ALA A 99 6.29 7.40 -2.35
C ALA A 99 7.16 8.00 -3.43
N VAL A 100 6.76 9.15 -3.99
CA VAL A 100 7.58 9.80 -5.01
C VAL A 100 8.87 10.33 -4.42
N SER A 101 8.80 10.96 -3.25
CA SER A 101 9.99 11.47 -2.57
C SER A 101 10.96 10.36 -2.17
N LEU A 102 10.45 9.22 -1.68
CA LEU A 102 11.27 8.15 -1.14
C LEU A 102 11.88 7.26 -2.23
N VAL A 103 11.06 6.79 -3.18
CA VAL A 103 11.49 5.78 -4.16
C VAL A 103 12.35 6.38 -5.27
N TYR A 104 12.16 7.66 -5.58
CA TYR A 104 12.80 8.31 -6.73
C TYR A 104 13.74 9.48 -6.37
N GLN A 105 13.84 9.85 -5.10
CA GLN A 105 14.81 10.82 -4.57
C GLN A 105 15.06 12.07 -5.44
N PRO A 106 14.02 12.84 -5.83
CA PRO A 106 14.20 14.07 -6.58
C PRO A 106 15.02 15.10 -5.77
N GLU A 107 15.93 15.85 -6.41
CA GLU A 107 16.71 16.90 -5.71
C GLU A 107 15.79 18.01 -5.16
N ALA A 108 14.70 18.33 -5.87
CA ALA A 108 13.64 19.23 -5.42
C ALA A 108 12.25 18.64 -5.71
N MET A 109 11.31 18.81 -4.77
CA MET A 109 9.93 18.37 -4.98
C MET A 109 8.94 19.40 -4.47
N ARG A 110 7.96 19.73 -5.32
CA ARG A 110 6.72 20.41 -4.92
C ARG A 110 5.58 19.41 -4.98
N PHE A 111 4.89 19.26 -3.86
CA PHE A 111 3.72 18.38 -3.76
C PHE A 111 2.48 19.16 -3.33
N ARG A 112 1.35 18.89 -3.99
CA ARG A 112 0.03 19.41 -3.65
C ARG A 112 -1.00 18.28 -3.81
N GLY A 113 -1.87 18.12 -2.82
CA GLY A 113 -2.96 17.16 -2.89
C GLY A 113 -4.29 17.78 -2.47
N ILE A 114 -5.36 17.45 -3.19
CA ILE A 114 -6.72 17.88 -2.89
C ILE A 114 -7.62 16.64 -2.82
N PRO A 115 -7.97 16.15 -1.62
CA PRO A 115 -9.05 15.19 -1.48
C PRO A 115 -10.41 15.87 -1.71
N ILE A 116 -11.26 15.26 -2.52
CA ILE A 116 -12.60 15.76 -2.85
C ILE A 116 -13.68 14.75 -2.49
N PHE A 117 -14.82 15.26 -2.04
CA PHE A 117 -16.03 14.47 -1.90
C PHE A 117 -16.72 14.34 -3.26
N THR A 118 -17.23 13.15 -3.56
CA THR A 118 -18.00 12.88 -4.79
C THR A 118 -19.22 12.02 -4.48
N ASN A 119 -20.20 12.02 -5.39
CA ASN A 119 -21.38 11.16 -5.29
C ASN A 119 -21.09 9.75 -5.84
N THR A 120 -19.99 9.13 -5.38
CA THR A 120 -19.59 7.76 -5.73
C THR A 120 -19.49 6.89 -4.46
N PRO A 121 -19.41 5.55 -4.58
CA PRO A 121 -19.24 4.69 -3.42
C PRO A 121 -18.07 5.10 -2.55
N LEU A 122 -18.17 4.79 -1.25
CA LEU A 122 -17.18 5.15 -0.24
C LEU A 122 -15.77 4.71 -0.67
N LYS A 123 -14.78 5.52 -0.31
CA LYS A 123 -13.37 5.21 -0.56
C LYS A 123 -12.63 4.97 0.74
N GLY A 124 -11.58 4.19 0.64
CA GLY A 124 -10.81 3.73 1.78
C GLY A 124 -9.52 3.06 1.34
N PRO A 125 -8.70 2.62 2.30
CA PRO A 125 -7.43 2.01 1.99
C PRO A 125 -7.66 0.72 1.22
N GLN A 126 -6.89 0.54 0.14
CA GLN A 126 -6.75 -0.74 -0.53
C GLN A 126 -5.25 -1.04 -0.67
N ARG A 127 -4.83 -2.30 -0.44
CA ARG A 127 -3.42 -2.75 -0.36
C ARG A 127 -2.47 -1.92 -1.22
N GLY A 128 -1.48 -1.29 -0.58
CA GLY A 128 -0.67 -0.21 -1.18
C GLY A 128 -1.48 1.09 -1.40
N PRO A 129 -2.04 1.71 -0.33
CA PRO A 129 -2.86 2.91 -0.42
C PRO A 129 -2.01 4.12 -0.84
N GLY A 130 -2.31 4.68 -2.00
CA GLY A 130 -1.60 5.82 -2.59
C GLY A 130 -0.36 5.42 -3.39
N GLN A 131 0.50 4.57 -2.83
CA GLN A 131 1.75 4.14 -3.48
C GLN A 131 1.47 3.46 -4.82
N ASN A 132 0.55 2.49 -4.86
CA ASN A 132 0.26 1.77 -6.10
C ASN A 132 -0.33 2.70 -7.18
N GLN A 133 -1.20 3.64 -6.79
CA GLN A 133 -1.76 4.61 -7.73
C GLN A 133 -0.67 5.48 -8.36
N ILE A 134 0.26 5.99 -7.55
CA ILE A 134 1.28 6.92 -8.05
C ILE A 134 2.40 6.20 -8.82
N HIS A 135 2.79 4.99 -8.43
CA HIS A 135 3.79 4.22 -9.16
C HIS A 135 3.32 3.90 -10.60
N ALA A 136 2.04 3.61 -10.79
CA ALA A 136 1.46 3.42 -12.12
C ALA A 136 1.54 4.68 -13.01
N VAL A 137 1.66 5.87 -12.42
CA VAL A 137 1.83 7.14 -13.13
C VAL A 137 3.31 7.46 -13.38
N ILE A 138 4.18 7.22 -12.40
CA ILE A 138 5.59 7.66 -12.43
C ILE A 138 6.47 6.71 -13.25
N GLU A 139 6.29 5.39 -13.12
CA GLU A 139 7.15 4.40 -13.78
C GLU A 139 7.21 4.55 -15.32
N PRO A 140 6.08 4.76 -16.04
CA PRO A 140 6.13 5.00 -17.48
C PRO A 140 6.85 6.30 -17.85
N LEU A 141 6.88 7.30 -16.97
CA LEU A 141 7.60 8.56 -17.20
C LEU A 141 9.11 8.37 -17.05
N LEU A 142 9.55 7.49 -16.13
CA LEU A 142 10.96 7.07 -16.05
C LEU A 142 11.37 6.33 -17.33
N ASP A 143 10.54 5.42 -17.84
CA ASP A 143 10.83 4.72 -19.11
C ASP A 143 10.89 5.68 -20.30
N ARG A 144 10.03 6.71 -20.31
CA ARG A 144 10.09 7.77 -21.31
C ARG A 144 11.38 8.58 -21.20
N ALA A 145 11.75 9.00 -19.99
CA ALA A 145 12.98 9.74 -19.76
C ALA A 145 14.23 8.93 -20.13
N ALA A 146 14.28 7.64 -19.77
CA ALA A 146 15.35 6.75 -20.17
C ALA A 146 15.52 6.69 -21.70
N ARG A 147 14.42 6.60 -22.45
CA ARG A 147 14.48 6.62 -23.92
C ARG A 147 14.97 7.96 -24.48
N GLU A 148 14.47 9.08 -23.95
CA GLU A 148 14.89 10.42 -24.40
C GLU A 148 16.36 10.72 -24.07
N LEU A 149 16.89 10.14 -22.98
CA LEU A 149 18.29 10.27 -22.56
C LEU A 149 19.21 9.18 -23.14
N GLY A 150 18.68 8.19 -23.86
CA GLY A 150 19.47 7.06 -24.38
C GLY A 150 20.02 6.12 -23.29
N MET A 151 19.34 6.01 -22.15
CA MET A 151 19.75 5.23 -20.99
C MET A 151 18.99 3.90 -20.88
N ASP A 152 19.58 2.94 -20.16
CA ASP A 152 18.86 1.75 -19.74
C ASP A 152 17.75 2.11 -18.72
N PRO A 153 16.49 1.64 -18.90
CA PRO A 153 15.42 1.82 -17.92
C PRO A 153 15.75 1.33 -16.49
N LEU A 154 16.57 0.29 -16.35
CA LEU A 154 17.07 -0.15 -15.05
C LEU A 154 18.07 0.85 -14.47
N ALA A 155 18.99 1.37 -15.30
CA ALA A 155 20.02 2.31 -14.85
C ALA A 155 19.42 3.62 -14.31
N ILE A 156 18.41 4.19 -14.97
CA ILE A 156 17.75 5.42 -14.47
C ILE A 156 17.07 5.18 -13.11
N ARG A 157 16.55 3.97 -12.86
CA ARG A 157 15.98 3.61 -11.56
C ARG A 157 17.07 3.48 -10.50
N GLN A 158 18.20 2.87 -10.84
CA GLN A 158 19.36 2.75 -9.96
C GLN A 158 19.90 4.12 -9.52
N ILE A 159 20.01 5.07 -10.45
CA ILE A 159 20.51 6.44 -10.18
C ILE A 159 19.62 7.21 -9.20
N ASN A 160 18.32 6.92 -9.21
CA ASN A 160 17.31 7.62 -8.42
C ASN A 160 16.83 6.79 -7.22
N ALA A 161 17.39 5.59 -6.99
CA ALA A 161 17.05 4.77 -5.85
C ALA A 161 17.61 5.38 -4.54
N PRO A 162 16.90 5.26 -3.41
CA PRO A 162 17.35 5.77 -2.13
C PRO A 162 18.51 4.96 -1.57
N THR A 163 19.38 5.66 -0.85
CA THR A 163 20.44 5.14 0.03
C THR A 163 20.06 5.39 1.49
N SER A 164 20.77 4.78 2.44
CA SER A 164 20.54 5.01 3.87
C SER A 164 20.83 6.45 4.33
N ASN A 165 21.55 7.23 3.52
CA ASN A 165 21.87 8.64 3.82
C ASN A 165 20.79 9.62 3.34
N ASP A 166 19.86 9.14 2.52
CA ASP A 166 18.81 9.98 1.95
C ASP A 166 17.71 10.28 2.97
N ARG A 167 16.95 11.33 2.68
CA ARG A 167 15.81 11.77 3.47
C ARG A 167 14.59 11.88 2.57
N TYR A 168 13.40 11.76 3.15
CA TYR A 168 12.15 11.77 2.38
C TYR A 168 11.00 12.45 3.12
N GLY A 169 9.94 12.75 2.37
CA GLY A 169 8.72 13.34 2.88
C GLY A 169 8.88 14.78 3.39
N PRO A 170 7.77 15.42 3.77
CA PRO A 170 7.76 16.83 4.19
C PRO A 170 8.49 17.07 5.52
N ASN A 171 8.62 16.03 6.35
CA ASN A 171 9.30 16.11 7.65
C ASN A 171 10.80 15.83 7.56
N ASN A 172 11.33 15.64 6.36
CA ASN A 172 12.73 15.30 6.13
C ASN A 172 13.14 14.04 6.94
N SER A 173 12.33 13.00 6.88
CA SER A 173 12.54 11.77 7.65
C SER A 173 13.80 11.05 7.16
N SER A 174 14.61 10.55 8.09
CA SER A 174 15.78 9.72 7.77
C SER A 174 15.41 8.27 7.48
N LEU A 175 16.28 7.57 6.77
CA LEU A 175 16.18 6.13 6.54
C LEU A 175 17.17 5.40 7.46
N THR A 176 16.71 4.38 8.19
CA THR A 176 17.61 3.52 8.97
C THR A 176 18.49 2.66 8.05
N SER A 177 17.88 2.15 6.98
CA SER A 177 18.58 1.45 5.89
C SER A 177 17.79 1.57 4.59
N SER A 178 18.49 1.42 3.46
CA SER A 178 17.87 1.25 2.15
C SER A 178 18.61 0.19 1.35
N HIS A 179 17.85 -0.78 0.83
CA HIS A 179 18.35 -1.88 0.01
C HIS A 179 17.68 -1.92 -1.38
N LEU A 180 16.99 -0.84 -1.78
CA LEU A 180 16.25 -0.83 -3.06
C LEU A 180 17.19 -0.99 -4.26
N GLY A 181 18.34 -0.30 -4.24
CA GLY A 181 19.36 -0.45 -5.28
C GLY A 181 19.95 -1.86 -5.36
N GLU A 182 20.15 -2.53 -4.22
CA GLU A 182 20.60 -3.92 -4.17
C GLU A 182 19.51 -4.87 -4.70
N ALA A 183 18.25 -4.63 -4.33
CA ALA A 183 17.11 -5.42 -4.80
C ALA A 183 16.92 -5.30 -6.33
N LEU A 184 17.14 -4.11 -6.91
CA LEU A 184 17.13 -3.91 -8.35
C LEU A 184 18.23 -4.72 -9.04
N GLN A 185 19.45 -4.71 -8.48
CA GLN A 185 20.57 -5.50 -9.01
C GLN A 185 20.28 -7.00 -8.95
N ILE A 186 19.90 -7.51 -7.78
CA ILE A 186 19.57 -8.92 -7.57
C ILE A 186 18.43 -9.34 -8.51
N GLY A 187 17.40 -8.51 -8.64
CA GLY A 187 16.28 -8.75 -9.54
C GLY A 187 16.72 -8.81 -11.01
N ALA A 188 17.59 -7.90 -11.44
CA ALA A 188 18.12 -7.87 -12.79
C ALA A 188 18.97 -9.12 -13.12
N GLU A 189 19.82 -9.55 -12.18
CA GLU A 189 20.64 -10.76 -12.32
C GLU A 189 19.76 -12.02 -12.40
N GLN A 190 18.83 -12.20 -11.47
CA GLN A 190 17.93 -13.36 -11.46
C GLN A 190 16.99 -13.41 -12.67
N PHE A 191 16.55 -12.25 -13.15
CA PHE A 191 15.71 -12.15 -14.33
C PHE A 191 16.50 -12.37 -15.63
N GLY A 192 17.83 -12.16 -15.63
CA GLY A 192 18.64 -12.12 -16.84
C GLY A 192 18.32 -10.88 -17.69
N TRP A 193 18.35 -9.70 -17.06
CA TRP A 193 17.90 -8.42 -17.62
C TRP A 193 18.43 -8.15 -19.02
N GLU A 194 19.76 -8.18 -19.22
CA GLU A 194 20.37 -7.88 -20.53
C GLU A 194 19.83 -8.76 -21.66
N THR A 195 19.80 -10.07 -21.43
CA THR A 195 19.31 -11.04 -22.41
C THR A 195 17.85 -10.83 -22.75
N LYS A 196 16.99 -10.60 -21.74
CA LYS A 196 15.55 -10.39 -21.96
C LYS A 196 15.26 -9.01 -22.57
N ARG A 197 15.96 -7.97 -22.12
CA ARG A 197 15.82 -6.62 -22.65
C ARG A 197 16.15 -6.57 -24.15
N ALA A 198 17.14 -7.31 -24.61
CA ALA A 198 17.45 -7.45 -26.05
C ALA A 198 16.31 -8.10 -26.88
N GLN A 199 15.36 -8.78 -26.23
CA GLN A 199 14.16 -9.33 -26.86
C GLN A 199 13.01 -8.32 -26.92
N SER A 200 13.07 -7.21 -26.17
CA SER A 200 12.04 -6.18 -26.18
C SER A 200 11.91 -5.56 -27.57
N GLY A 201 10.67 -5.41 -28.05
CA GLY A 201 10.36 -4.91 -29.38
C GLY A 201 10.42 -5.97 -30.49
N GLN A 202 10.95 -7.17 -30.24
CA GLN A 202 10.91 -8.26 -31.22
C GLN A 202 9.46 -8.64 -31.52
N ARG A 203 9.17 -8.81 -32.81
CA ARG A 203 7.83 -9.08 -33.33
C ARG A 203 7.74 -10.49 -33.89
N ASN A 204 6.65 -11.18 -33.55
CA ASN A 204 6.26 -12.45 -34.14
C ASN A 204 4.81 -12.32 -34.65
N GLY A 205 4.66 -12.02 -35.94
CA GLY A 205 3.38 -11.69 -36.55
C GLY A 205 2.72 -10.48 -35.89
N SER A 206 1.55 -10.69 -35.29
CA SER A 206 0.79 -9.66 -34.57
C SER A 206 1.25 -9.44 -33.13
N LYS A 207 2.16 -10.27 -32.59
CA LYS A 207 2.64 -10.19 -31.20
C LYS A 207 3.97 -9.45 -31.12
N VAL A 208 4.14 -8.66 -30.06
CA VAL A 208 5.40 -7.96 -29.73
C VAL A 208 5.76 -8.29 -28.29
N ILE A 209 7.04 -8.53 -28.03
CA ILE A 209 7.56 -8.74 -26.68
C ILE A 209 7.82 -7.38 -26.03
N GLY A 210 7.28 -7.16 -24.84
CA GLY A 210 7.61 -6.03 -23.99
C GLY A 210 8.35 -6.50 -22.74
N VAL A 211 9.45 -5.82 -22.41
CA VAL A 211 10.20 -6.04 -21.16
C VAL A 211 10.24 -4.72 -20.41
N GLY A 212 9.89 -4.75 -19.13
CA GLY A 212 9.85 -3.58 -18.26
C GLY A 212 10.35 -3.93 -16.86
N VAL A 213 10.71 -2.89 -16.14
CA VAL A 213 11.13 -2.94 -14.74
C VAL A 213 10.37 -1.84 -14.00
N GLY A 214 10.08 -2.05 -12.72
CA GLY A 214 9.45 -1.05 -11.88
C GLY A 214 9.95 -1.18 -10.45
N GLN A 215 9.82 -0.10 -9.69
CA GLN A 215 10.16 -0.09 -8.28
C GLN A 215 9.03 0.52 -7.46
N ALA A 216 8.88 0.02 -6.24
CA ALA A 216 7.87 0.48 -5.32
C ALA A 216 8.33 0.23 -3.89
N TYR A 217 7.72 0.93 -2.96
CA TYR A 217 7.78 0.56 -1.56
C TYR A 217 6.37 0.56 -0.98
N HIS A 218 6.23 -0.05 0.18
CA HIS A 218 5.02 0.10 0.98
C HIS A 218 5.46 0.49 2.39
N SER A 219 4.95 1.62 2.88
CA SER A 219 5.11 2.00 4.28
C SER A 219 4.48 0.92 5.15
N ALA A 220 5.27 0.30 6.01
CA ALA A 220 4.81 -0.71 6.96
C ALA A 220 5.29 -0.35 8.36
N GLY A 221 4.54 -0.82 9.37
CA GLY A 221 4.81 -0.54 10.76
C GLY A 221 3.62 0.14 11.43
N SER A 222 3.20 -0.43 12.55
CA SER A 222 2.24 0.17 13.48
C SER A 222 2.79 -0.07 14.89
N SER A 223 2.77 0.93 15.74
CA SER A 223 3.13 0.80 17.15
C SER A 223 1.88 0.54 18.00
N GLY A 224 2.01 -0.32 18.99
CA GLY A 224 0.98 -0.58 20.00
C GLY A 224 -0.04 -1.63 19.58
N PHE A 225 0.03 -2.80 20.21
CA PHE A 225 -1.09 -3.71 20.33
C PHE A 225 -1.08 -4.28 21.74
N ASP A 226 -2.22 -4.20 22.42
CA ASP A 226 -2.40 -4.91 23.68
C ASP A 226 -2.78 -6.36 23.40
N GLY A 227 -2.28 -7.26 24.23
CA GLY A 227 -2.59 -8.67 24.17
C GLY A 227 -2.52 -9.30 25.55
N LEU A 228 -3.23 -10.40 25.73
CA LEU A 228 -3.22 -11.18 26.95
C LEU A 228 -2.59 -12.55 26.66
N VAL A 229 -1.53 -12.85 27.39
CA VAL A 229 -0.92 -14.19 27.40
C VAL A 229 -1.28 -14.85 28.73
N ARG A 230 -1.90 -16.03 28.67
CA ARG A 230 -2.32 -16.79 29.85
C ARG A 230 -1.83 -18.22 29.74
N LEU A 231 -1.02 -18.66 30.71
CA LEU A 231 -0.69 -20.06 30.93
C LEU A 231 -1.69 -20.66 31.92
N THR A 232 -2.36 -21.73 31.53
CA THR A 232 -3.29 -22.46 32.42
C THR A 232 -2.55 -23.61 33.14
N PRO A 233 -3.07 -24.10 34.29
CA PRO A 233 -2.43 -25.18 35.04
C PRO A 233 -2.26 -26.51 34.27
N ASP A 234 -3.03 -26.73 33.20
CA ASP A 234 -2.87 -27.89 32.29
C ASP A 234 -1.75 -27.67 31.25
N GLY A 235 -0.95 -26.62 31.39
CA GLY A 235 0.21 -26.34 30.54
C GLY A 235 -0.15 -25.71 29.18
N LYS A 236 -1.39 -25.29 28.97
CA LYS A 236 -1.81 -24.64 27.72
C LYS A 236 -1.58 -23.14 27.75
N LEU A 237 -0.98 -22.65 26.67
CA LEU A 237 -0.75 -21.23 26.45
C LEU A 237 -1.89 -20.63 25.60
N HIS A 238 -2.59 -19.64 26.15
CA HIS A 238 -3.60 -18.87 25.45
C HIS A 238 -3.05 -17.49 25.10
N ILE A 239 -3.14 -17.12 23.83
CA ILE A 239 -2.68 -15.83 23.32
C ILE A 239 -3.88 -15.12 22.70
N HIS A 240 -4.29 -14.02 23.33
CA HIS A 240 -5.32 -13.13 22.80
C HIS A 240 -4.67 -11.83 22.33
N THR A 241 -4.89 -11.45 21.08
CA THR A 241 -4.28 -10.25 20.49
C THR A 241 -5.31 -9.52 19.64
N GLY A 242 -5.13 -8.21 19.49
CA GLY A 242 -5.91 -7.41 18.54
C GLY A 242 -5.54 -7.63 17.06
N VAL A 243 -4.61 -8.53 16.75
CA VAL A 243 -4.18 -8.81 15.37
C VAL A 243 -5.27 -9.62 14.66
N GLY A 244 -6.00 -8.97 13.75
CA GLY A 244 -7.07 -9.61 13.00
C GLY A 244 -6.60 -10.76 12.10
N ASN A 245 -7.46 -11.76 11.93
CA ASN A 245 -7.20 -12.89 11.04
C ASN A 245 -7.87 -12.68 9.66
N LEU A 246 -7.15 -12.03 8.76
CA LEU A 246 -7.60 -11.76 7.38
C LEU A 246 -7.00 -12.73 6.33
N GLY A 247 -6.39 -13.83 6.78
CA GLY A 247 -5.74 -14.82 5.90
C GLY A 247 -4.25 -14.56 5.63
N THR A 248 -3.64 -13.55 6.26
CA THR A 248 -2.20 -13.24 6.17
C THR A 248 -1.34 -14.00 7.18
N TYR A 249 -1.96 -14.80 8.06
CA TYR A 249 -1.30 -15.48 9.19
C TYR A 249 -0.60 -14.54 10.19
N SER A 250 -0.95 -13.24 10.20
CA SER A 250 -0.38 -12.27 11.14
C SER A 250 -0.64 -12.64 12.61
N HIS A 251 -1.82 -13.17 12.92
CA HIS A 251 -2.16 -13.68 14.26
C HIS A 251 -1.34 -14.93 14.63
N THR A 252 -0.96 -15.77 13.66
CA THR A 252 -0.13 -16.97 13.94
C THR A 252 1.32 -16.58 14.20
N GLY A 253 1.78 -15.47 13.61
CA GLY A 253 3.10 -14.90 13.86
C GLY A 253 3.33 -14.60 15.35
N THR A 254 2.30 -14.15 16.08
CA THR A 254 2.45 -13.87 17.52
C THR A 254 2.68 -15.12 18.34
N SER A 255 2.12 -16.27 17.94
CA SER A 255 2.38 -17.55 18.61
C SER A 255 3.83 -18.01 18.47
N ARG A 256 4.47 -17.73 17.33
CA ARG A 256 5.89 -18.05 17.12
C ARG A 256 6.80 -17.29 18.07
N VAL A 257 6.51 -16.01 18.29
CA VAL A 257 7.25 -15.17 19.26
C VAL A 257 7.09 -15.72 20.67
N ALA A 258 5.87 -16.09 21.07
CA ALA A 258 5.62 -16.64 22.39
C ALA A 258 6.39 -17.97 22.61
N ALA A 259 6.36 -18.88 21.63
CA ALA A 259 7.11 -20.13 21.66
C ALA A 259 8.63 -19.89 21.79
N GLU A 260 9.17 -18.96 21.02
CA GLU A 260 10.60 -18.62 21.05
C GLU A 260 11.05 -18.07 22.40
N ILE A 261 10.24 -17.22 23.03
CA ILE A 261 10.56 -16.58 24.32
C ILE A 261 10.34 -17.56 25.48
N LEU A 262 9.24 -18.30 25.48
CA LEU A 262 8.87 -19.22 26.56
C LEU A 262 9.53 -20.59 26.45
N LYS A 263 10.21 -20.87 25.33
CA LYS A 263 10.89 -22.15 25.05
C LYS A 263 9.94 -23.35 25.09
N CYS A 264 8.76 -23.20 24.49
CA CYS A 264 7.71 -24.22 24.42
C CYS A 264 7.20 -24.44 22.99
#